data_AF-A0A3D5K5Q4-F1
#
_entry.id   AF-A0A3D5K5Q4-F1
#
_cell.length_a   1.000
_cell.length_b   1.000
_cell.length_c   1.000
_cell.angle_alpha   90.00
_cell.angle_beta   90.00
_cell.angle_gamma   90.00
#
_symmetry.space_group_name_H-M   'P 1'
#
loop_
_entity.id
_entity.type
_entity.pdbx_description
1 polymer ?
#
loop_
_entity_poly.entity_id
_entity_poly.type
_entity_poly.pdbx_seq_one_letter_code
_entity_poly.pdbx_strand_id
1 'polypeptide(L)' 'MTDPDIAPVVPPAGPAPETDDAELEVLESDLATIEAVMDRVDFGDLEGAEAMMARLSDGQLEEGHAENTDESE' A
#
# COMPACT_ATOMS: atom_id res chain seq x y z
N MET A 1 4.39 0.63 34.28
CA MET A 1 3.62 -0.63 34.22
C MET A 1 3.54 -1.00 32.75
N THR A 2 4.53 -1.74 32.25
CA THR A 2 4.49 -2.38 30.93
C THR A 2 3.85 -3.74 31.14
N ASP A 3 2.78 -4.02 30.41
CA ASP A 3 2.09 -5.31 30.44
C ASP A 3 3.06 -6.41 29.95
N PRO A 4 3.30 -7.47 30.74
CA PRO A 4 4.29 -8.51 30.40
C PRO A 4 3.81 -9.53 29.36
N ASP A 5 2.59 -9.42 28.81
CA ASP A 5 1.98 -10.50 28.01
C ASP A 5 1.71 -10.19 26.53
N ILE A 6 2.24 -9.09 25.97
CA ILE A 6 2.26 -8.92 24.50
C ILE A 6 3.50 -9.62 23.95
N ALA A 7 3.43 -10.95 23.85
CA ALA A 7 4.35 -11.68 22.98
C ALA A 7 4.15 -11.16 21.54
N PRO A 8 5.21 -10.78 20.81
CA PRO A 8 5.08 -10.44 19.40
C PRO A 8 4.63 -11.71 18.69
N VAL A 9 3.34 -11.78 18.32
CA VAL A 9 2.86 -12.81 17.41
C VAL A 9 3.41 -12.44 16.03
N VAL A 10 4.63 -12.90 15.75
CA VAL A 10 5.15 -12.88 14.39
C VAL A 10 4.42 -14.02 13.68
N PRO A 11 3.49 -13.74 12.75
CA PRO A 11 2.91 -14.81 11.95
C PRO A 11 4.06 -15.55 11.24
N PRO A 12 3.98 -16.88 11.09
CA PRO A 12 4.99 -17.61 10.35
C PRO A 12 5.10 -16.98 8.96
N ALA A 13 6.31 -16.57 8.57
CA ALA A 13 6.58 -16.13 7.22
C ALA A 13 6.32 -17.31 6.29
N GLY A 14 5.12 -17.35 5.70
CA GLY A 14 4.81 -18.22 4.58
C GLY A 14 5.74 -17.89 3.39
N PRO A 15 5.75 -18.71 2.33
CA PRO A 15 6.47 -18.35 1.12
C PRO A 15 6.04 -16.94 0.71
N ALA A 16 7.02 -16.05 0.55
CA ALA A 16 6.75 -14.70 0.05
C ALA A 16 6.10 -14.86 -1.33
N PRO A 17 5.01 -14.13 -1.62
CA PRO A 17 4.47 -14.11 -2.97
C PRO A 17 5.60 -13.71 -3.92
N GLU A 18 5.76 -14.44 -5.03
CA GLU A 18 6.69 -14.06 -6.08
C GLU A 18 6.14 -12.77 -6.69
N THR A 19 6.65 -11.63 -6.21
CA THR A 19 6.28 -10.30 -6.65
C THR A 19 7.13 -9.99 -7.88
N ASP A 20 6.49 -9.57 -8.97
CA ASP A 20 7.24 -9.16 -10.15
C ASP A 20 8.06 -7.89 -9.83
N ASP A 21 9.30 -7.80 -10.31
CA ASP A 21 10.17 -6.64 -10.07
C ASP A 21 9.50 -5.34 -10.54
N ALA A 22 8.66 -5.38 -11.59
CA ALA A 22 7.91 -4.22 -12.05
C ALA A 22 6.80 -3.80 -11.08
N GLU A 23 6.16 -4.75 -10.40
CA GLU A 23 5.16 -4.45 -9.37
C GLU A 23 5.81 -3.79 -8.15
N LEU A 24 7.03 -4.22 -7.80
CA LEU A 24 7.81 -3.59 -6.73
C LEU A 24 8.22 -2.16 -7.08
N GLU A 25 8.64 -1.89 -8.33
CA GLU A 25 8.96 -0.53 -8.80
C GLU A 25 7.76 0.42 -8.71
N VAL A 26 6.56 -0.05 -9.05
CA VAL A 26 5.32 0.73 -8.90
C VAL A 26 5.06 1.04 -7.43
N LEU A 27 5.19 0.04 -6.55
CA LEU A 27 4.99 0.21 -5.12
C LEU A 27 5.99 1.20 -4.49
N GLU A 28 7.25 1.18 -4.93
CA GLU A 28 8.27 2.14 -4.50
C GLU A 28 7.95 3.56 -4.97
N SER A 29 7.46 3.72 -6.20
CA SER A 29 7.00 5.01 -6.73
C SER A 29 5.79 5.56 -5.95
N ASP A 30 4.85 4.68 -5.61
CA ASP A 30 3.67 5.06 -4.83
C ASP A 30 4.07 5.48 -3.41
N LEU A 31 4.98 4.75 -2.78
CA LEU A 31 5.52 5.09 -1.46
C LEU A 31 6.19 6.46 -1.47
N ALA A 32 7.05 6.75 -2.46
CA ALA A 32 7.70 8.05 -2.59
C ALA A 32 6.69 9.19 -2.77
N THR A 33 5.57 8.93 -3.47
CA THR A 33 4.49 9.90 -3.64
C THR A 33 3.76 10.16 -2.33
N ILE A 34 3.48 9.11 -1.55
CA ILE A 34 2.85 9.23 -0.22
C ILE A 34 3.73 10.03 0.74
N GLU A 35 5.04 9.77 0.75
CA GLU A 35 6.00 10.54 1.57
C GLU A 35 5.98 12.04 1.21
N ALA A 36 6.00 12.36 -0.09
CA ALA A 36 5.92 13.74 -0.56
C ALA A 36 4.58 14.42 -0.22
N VAL A 37 3.48 13.67 -0.19
CA VAL A 37 2.16 14.16 0.25
C VAL A 37 2.19 14.47 1.74
N MET A 38 2.77 13.59 2.57
CA MET A 38 2.88 13.78 4.01
C MET A 38 3.69 15.02 4.36
N ASP A 39 4.83 15.25 3.68
CA ASP A 39 5.65 16.45 3.85
C ASP A 39 4.86 17.73 3.57
N ARG A 40 3.96 17.71 2.57
CA ARG A 40 3.11 18.86 2.24
C ARG A 40 1.99 19.08 3.24
N VAL A 41 1.38 18.00 3.73
CA VAL A 41 0.39 18.05 4.80
C VAL A 41 1.01 18.68 6.05
N ASP A 42 2.23 18.28 6.40
CA ASP A 42 2.98 18.85 7.52
C ASP A 42 3.31 20.34 7.31
N PHE A 43 3.50 20.77 6.06
CA PHE A 43 3.69 22.17 5.70
C PHE A 43 2.37 22.97 5.60
N GLY A 44 1.22 22.30 5.67
CA GLY A 44 -0.12 22.90 5.53
C GLY A 44 -0.59 23.14 4.09
N ASP A 45 0.12 22.62 3.09
CA ASP A 45 -0.29 22.67 1.68
C ASP A 45 -1.24 21.51 1.33
N LEU A 46 -2.50 21.64 1.76
CA LEU A 46 -3.51 20.60 1.55
C LEU A 46 -3.95 20.48 0.08
N GLU A 47 -4.02 21.60 -0.65
CA GLU A 47 -4.38 21.60 -2.08
C GLU A 47 -3.30 20.91 -2.92
N GLY A 48 -2.03 21.19 -2.64
CA GLY A 48 -0.92 20.51 -3.30
C GLY A 48 -0.77 19.04 -2.91
N ALA A 49 -1.14 18.67 -1.68
CA ALA A 49 -1.22 17.28 -1.24
C ALA A 49 -2.34 16.50 -1.97
N GLU A 50 -3.53 17.09 -2.11
CA GLU A 50 -4.66 16.50 -2.84
C GLU A 50 -4.32 16.27 -4.32
N ALA A 51 -3.67 17.23 -4.97
CA ALA A 51 -3.24 17.12 -6.36
C ALA A 51 -2.23 15.97 -6.60
N MET A 52 -1.40 15.63 -5.60
CA MET A 52 -0.50 14.49 -5.69
C MET A 52 -1.21 13.17 -5.41
N MET A 53 -2.10 13.12 -4.43
CA MET A 53 -2.91 11.92 -4.14
C MET A 53 -3.78 11.51 -5.33
N ALA A 54 -4.28 12.46 -6.12
CA ALA A 54 -5.04 12.14 -7.34
C ALA A 54 -4.27 11.24 -8.32
N ARG A 55 -2.93 11.38 -8.40
CA ARG A 55 -2.09 10.54 -9.28
C ARG A 55 -2.00 9.08 -8.83
N LEU A 56 -2.06 8.84 -7.52
CA LEU A 56 -2.12 7.48 -6.97
C LEU A 56 -3.47 6.82 -7.27
N SER A 57 -4.55 7.60 -7.23
CA SER A 57 -5.90 7.10 -7.48
C SER A 57 -6.12 6.70 -8.95
N ASP A 58 -5.47 7.37 -9.89
CA ASP A 58 -5.53 7.04 -11.32
C ASP A 58 -4.77 5.73 -11.66
N GLY A 59 -3.82 5.30 -10.81
CA GLY A 59 -3.08 4.05 -10.96
C GLY A 59 -3.85 2.79 -10.50
N GLN A 60 -4.78 2.94 -9.55
CA GLN A 60 -5.56 1.83 -8.97
C GLN A 60 -6.72 1.33 -9.87
N LEU A 61 -7.00 1.98 -10.99
CA LEU A 61 -8.11 1.60 -11.87
C LEU A 61 -7.79 0.42 -12.81
N GLU A 62 -6.55 -0.08 -12.80
CA GLU A 62 -6.12 -1.30 -13.50
C GLU A 62 -5.94 -2.51 -12.56
N GLU A 63 -6.57 -2.53 -11.38
CA GLU A 63 -6.81 -3.79 -10.64
C GLU A 63 -8.27 -4.24 -10.83
N GLY A 64 -8.57 -4.52 -12.10
CA GLY A 64 -9.74 -5.27 -12.48
C GLY A 64 -9.56 -6.77 -12.19
N HIS A 65 -10.33 -7.26 -11.23
CA HIS A 65 -11.09 -8.50 -11.41
C HIS A 65 -10.30 -9.83 -11.45
N ALA A 66 -9.77 -10.27 -10.31
CA ALA A 66 -9.68 -11.71 -10.03
C ALA A 66 -11.06 -12.20 -9.55
N GLU A 67 -11.90 -12.44 -10.55
CA GLU A 67 -12.98 -13.41 -10.59
C GLU A 67 -12.99 -14.42 -9.43
N ASN A 68 -13.91 -14.26 -8.46
CA ASN A 68 -14.35 -15.39 -7.63
C ASN A 68 -15.39 -16.19 -8.44
N THR A 69 -14.93 -16.92 -9.45
CA THR A 69 -15.75 -17.90 -10.15
C THR A 69 -15.20 -19.29 -9.85
N ASP A 70 -16.12 -20.13 -9.38
CA ASP A 70 -16.06 -21.59 -9.34
C ASP A 70 -15.18 -22.22 -8.25
N GLU A 71 -15.84 -22.74 -7.20
CA GLU A 71 -15.83 -24.20 -6.98
C GLU A 71 -17.23 -24.61 -6.54
N SER A 72 -17.96 -25.21 -7.48
CA SER A 72 -19.14 -26.02 -7.20
C SER A 72 -18.68 -27.44 -6.86
N GLU A 73 -19.05 -27.96 -5.68
CA GLU A 73 -19.19 -29.41 -5.44
C GLU A 73 -20.51 -29.72 -4.72
#